data_AF-A0A1V5JRE6-F1
#
_entry.id   AF-A0A1V5JRE6-F1
#
_cell.length_a   1.000
_cell.length_b   1.000
_cell.length_c   1.000
_cell.angle_alpha   90.00
_cell.angle_beta   90.00
_cell.angle_gamma   90.00
#
_symmetry.space_group_name_H-M   'P 1'
#
loop_
_entity.id
_entity.type
_entity.pdbx_description
1 polymer ?
#
loop_
_entity_poly.entity_id
_entity_poly.type
_entity_poly.pdbx_seq_one_letter_code
_entity_poly.pdbx_strand_id
1 'polypeptide(L)'
;MEYAGYGLPLEDIVQEGTIGLMVAVKKFDPSKGYRLMTYAMWWIKAMIHDYIMRFYSQVKLGTTKLQKKLFYSLNRLTQEAEAMDGSLEERAVAIGERLDADPRQVEEIITRLSYRDQSLDTPMGEDGDASFLDFLSDSHAGPEDRVIEQQRQGYVQTQIELALASLNERERDIARSRLMADEPSTLEELGLKYGISKERVRQIEVSVKLKLKKALAGQVEIFEG
;
A
#
# COMPACT_ATOMS: atom_id res chain seq x y z
N MET A 1 18.83 -5.99 32.84
CA MET A 1 18.01 -7.18 32.51
C MET A 1 18.04 -7.37 30.99
N GLU A 2 18.42 -8.56 30.49
CA GLU A 2 18.67 -8.82 29.05
C GLU A 2 17.46 -8.53 28.14
N TYR A 3 16.23 -8.59 28.67
CA TYR A 3 14.99 -8.48 27.88
C TYR A 3 14.15 -7.19 28.14
N ALA A 4 14.61 -6.29 29.01
CA ALA A 4 13.83 -5.11 29.40
C ALA A 4 13.68 -4.05 28.27
N GLY A 5 14.62 -4.03 27.31
CA GLY A 5 14.61 -3.05 26.21
C GLY A 5 13.49 -3.22 25.18
N TYR A 6 12.79 -4.36 25.20
CA TYR A 6 11.72 -4.63 24.24
C TYR A 6 10.39 -3.97 24.59
N GLY A 7 10.26 -3.38 25.79
CA GLY A 7 9.05 -2.67 26.22
C GLY A 7 7.82 -3.54 26.44
N LEU A 8 8.02 -4.84 26.62
CA LEU A 8 6.99 -5.79 27.01
C LEU A 8 6.91 -5.88 28.53
N PRO A 9 5.72 -6.18 29.10
CA PRO A 9 5.57 -6.36 30.54
C PRO A 9 6.51 -7.45 31.06
N LEU A 10 7.22 -7.15 32.15
CA LEU A 10 8.17 -8.10 32.74
C LEU A 10 7.47 -9.38 33.20
N GLU A 11 6.25 -9.26 33.71
CA GLU A 11 5.44 -10.39 34.17
C GLU A 11 5.20 -11.39 33.04
N ASP A 12 4.84 -10.91 31.84
CA ASP A 12 4.64 -11.79 30.68
C ASP A 12 5.94 -12.50 30.29
N ILE A 13 7.07 -11.80 30.31
CA ILE A 13 8.39 -12.41 30.01
C ILE A 13 8.70 -13.53 31.01
N VAL A 14 8.41 -13.31 32.29
CA VAL A 14 8.62 -14.33 33.35
C VAL A 14 7.69 -15.52 33.14
N GLN A 15 6.43 -15.28 32.76
CA GLN A 15 5.46 -16.34 32.47
C GLN A 15 5.89 -17.20 31.28
N GLU A 16 6.37 -16.57 30.21
CA GLU A 16 6.92 -17.29 29.05
C GLU A 16 8.18 -18.08 29.37
N GLY A 17 9.05 -17.55 30.24
CA GLY A 17 10.17 -18.28 30.79
C GLY A 17 9.72 -19.52 31.57
N THR A 18 8.63 -19.42 32.34
CA THR A 18 8.04 -20.54 33.09
C THR A 18 7.49 -21.60 32.14
N ILE A 19 6.86 -21.20 31.03
CA ILE A 19 6.43 -22.12 29.97
C ILE A 19 7.65 -22.85 29.37
N GLY A 20 8.73 -22.12 29.09
CA GLY A 20 9.98 -22.72 28.60
C GLY A 20 10.56 -23.75 29.58
N LEU A 21 10.51 -23.47 30.88
CA LEU A 21 10.93 -24.42 31.91
C LEU A 21 10.06 -25.68 31.92
N MET A 22 8.74 -25.55 31.83
CA MET A 22 7.83 -26.70 31.75
C MET A 22 8.11 -27.58 30.54
N VAL A 23 8.38 -26.97 29.37
CA VAL A 23 8.75 -27.71 28.15
C VAL A 23 10.08 -28.44 28.34
N ALA A 24 11.05 -27.80 28.97
CA ALA A 24 12.33 -28.41 29.26
C ALA A 24 12.20 -29.63 30.18
N VAL A 25 11.46 -29.50 31.28
CA VAL A 25 11.24 -30.61 32.24
C VAL A 25 10.57 -31.80 31.55
N LYS A 26 9.56 -31.56 30.71
CA LYS A 26 8.88 -32.63 29.95
C LYS A 26 9.79 -33.37 28.97
N LYS A 27 10.78 -32.70 28.40
CA LYS A 27 11.68 -33.26 27.36
C LYS A 27 13.05 -33.67 27.91
N PHE A 28 13.32 -33.42 29.19
CA PHE A 28 14.61 -33.70 29.79
C PHE A 28 14.81 -35.19 29.99
N ASP A 29 15.99 -35.68 29.62
CA ASP A 29 16.41 -37.06 29.78
C ASP A 29 17.62 -37.12 30.73
N PRO A 30 17.43 -37.55 31.99
CA PRO A 30 18.51 -37.65 32.97
C PRO A 30 19.63 -38.61 32.58
N SER A 31 19.37 -39.59 31.70
CA SER A 31 20.36 -40.60 31.30
C SER A 31 21.54 -40.02 30.51
N LYS A 32 21.36 -38.82 29.94
CA LYS A 32 22.39 -38.14 29.13
C LYS A 32 23.48 -37.44 29.95
N GLY A 33 23.37 -37.41 31.28
CA GLY A 33 24.43 -36.92 32.17
C GLY A 33 24.61 -35.39 32.25
N TYR A 34 23.74 -34.59 31.62
CA TYR A 34 23.76 -33.13 31.73
C TYR A 34 22.81 -32.63 32.83
N ARG A 35 23.11 -31.49 33.44
CA ARG A 35 22.22 -30.85 34.44
C ARG A 35 20.95 -30.31 33.78
N LEU A 36 19.79 -30.49 34.42
CA LEU A 36 18.50 -29.94 33.95
C LEU A 36 18.59 -28.45 33.66
N MET A 37 19.26 -27.67 34.52
CA MET A 37 19.45 -26.23 34.34
C MET A 37 20.09 -25.88 32.99
N THR A 38 21.10 -26.65 32.56
CA THR A 38 21.80 -26.44 31.29
C THR A 38 20.85 -26.68 30.11
N TYR A 39 19.99 -27.69 30.19
CA TYR A 39 19.00 -27.99 29.16
C TYR A 39 17.84 -26.97 29.16
N ALA A 40 17.34 -26.61 30.34
CA ALA A 40 16.22 -25.71 30.50
C ALA A 40 16.51 -24.29 30.02
N MET A 41 17.75 -23.82 30.19
CA MET A 41 18.16 -22.49 29.73
C MET A 41 17.88 -22.27 28.23
N TRP A 42 18.07 -23.30 27.38
CA TRP A 42 17.78 -23.21 25.95
C TRP A 42 16.29 -23.00 25.67
N TRP A 43 15.42 -23.75 26.35
CA TRP A 43 13.97 -23.65 26.18
C TRP A 43 13.41 -22.34 26.75
N ILE A 44 13.92 -21.91 27.90
CA ILE A 44 13.55 -20.63 28.52
C ILE A 44 13.86 -19.49 27.55
N LYS A 45 15.09 -19.42 27.04
CA LYS A 45 15.49 -18.38 26.08
C LYS A 45 14.69 -18.45 24.78
N ALA A 46 14.45 -19.65 24.26
CA ALA A 46 13.69 -19.83 23.03
C ALA A 46 12.24 -19.35 23.16
N MET A 47 11.57 -19.65 24.28
CA MET A 47 10.18 -19.20 24.53
C MET A 47 10.11 -17.68 24.70
N ILE A 48 11.02 -17.10 25.49
CA ILE A 48 11.09 -15.64 25.66
C ILE A 48 11.34 -14.94 24.32
N HIS A 49 12.28 -15.44 23.51
CA HIS A 49 12.55 -14.89 22.18
C HIS A 49 11.33 -15.00 21.27
N ASP A 50 10.66 -16.15 21.22
CA ASP A 50 9.46 -16.33 20.40
C ASP A 50 8.32 -15.39 20.83
N TYR A 51 8.13 -15.19 22.15
CA TYR A 51 7.19 -14.19 22.68
C TYR A 51 7.53 -12.77 22.23
N ILE A 52 8.78 -12.35 22.42
CA ILE A 52 9.24 -11.02 22.00
C ILE A 52 8.97 -10.81 20.52
N MET A 53 9.38 -11.75 19.66
CA MET A 53 9.20 -11.61 18.21
C MET A 53 7.73 -11.52 17.80
N ARG A 54 6.82 -12.18 18.53
CA ARG A 54 5.38 -12.19 18.23
C ARG A 54 4.65 -10.94 18.69
N PHE A 55 5.06 -10.35 19.81
CA PHE A 55 4.33 -9.28 20.49
C PHE A 55 5.07 -7.94 20.52
N TYR A 56 6.25 -7.85 19.92
CA TYR A 56 7.00 -6.60 19.83
C TYR A 56 6.24 -5.47 19.10
N SER A 57 5.42 -5.81 18.10
CA SER A 57 4.57 -4.88 17.38
C SER A 57 3.23 -5.54 17.03
N GLN A 58 2.16 -4.75 16.97
CA GLN A 58 0.86 -5.12 16.43
C GLN A 58 0.98 -5.58 14.97
N VAL A 59 1.87 -4.96 14.19
CA VAL A 59 2.16 -5.37 12.81
C VAL A 59 3.24 -6.44 12.82
N LYS A 60 2.81 -7.69 12.67
CA LYS A 60 3.70 -8.86 12.72
C LYS A 60 4.83 -8.75 11.69
N LEU A 61 6.04 -9.01 12.16
CA LEU A 61 7.20 -9.26 11.31
C LEU A 61 7.14 -10.67 10.73
N GLY A 62 7.70 -10.84 9.54
CA GLY A 62 7.97 -12.18 9.02
C GLY A 62 8.87 -12.96 9.96
N THR A 63 8.63 -14.26 10.10
CA THR A 63 9.36 -15.13 11.04
C THR A 63 10.58 -15.81 10.40
N THR A 64 11.10 -15.27 9.31
CA THR A 64 12.21 -15.88 8.56
C THR A 64 13.48 -15.91 9.41
N LYS A 65 14.36 -16.90 9.19
CA LYS A 65 15.63 -17.02 9.94
C LYS A 65 16.47 -15.73 9.86
N LEU A 66 16.52 -15.11 8.68
CA LEU A 66 17.22 -13.86 8.45
C LEU A 66 16.59 -12.71 9.26
N GLN A 67 15.26 -12.56 9.23
CA GLN A 67 14.55 -11.53 9.99
C GLN A 67 14.72 -11.69 11.51
N LYS A 68 14.70 -12.93 12.04
CA LYS A 68 15.01 -13.16 13.47
C LYS A 68 16.44 -12.76 13.81
N LYS A 69 17.41 -13.16 12.98
CA LYS A 69 18.82 -12.78 13.15
C LYS A 69 18.97 -11.26 13.13
N LEU A 70 18.41 -10.61 12.12
CA LEU A 70 18.41 -9.15 11.98
C LEU A 70 17.76 -8.48 13.18
N PHE A 71 16.59 -8.91 13.65
CA PHE A 71 15.90 -8.32 14.81
C PHE A 71 16.75 -8.35 16.09
N TYR A 72 17.31 -9.51 16.46
CA TYR A 72 18.13 -9.61 17.67
C TYR A 72 19.51 -8.96 17.51
N SER A 73 20.12 -9.04 16.33
CA SER A 73 21.38 -8.36 16.04
C SER A 73 21.20 -6.85 16.04
N LEU A 74 20.14 -6.34 15.41
CA LEU A 74 19.83 -4.92 15.32
C LEU A 74 19.47 -4.35 16.68
N ASN A 75 18.68 -5.02 17.53
CA ASN A 75 18.41 -4.48 18.87
C ASN A 75 19.67 -4.32 19.74
N ARG A 76 20.70 -5.13 19.48
CA ARG A 76 22.02 -4.99 20.11
C ARG A 76 22.85 -3.88 19.44
N LEU A 77 22.76 -3.78 18.11
CA LEU A 77 23.48 -2.79 17.32
C LEU A 77 22.82 -1.42 17.30
N THR A 78 21.55 -1.25 17.64
CA THR A 78 20.87 0.05 17.69
C THR A 78 21.41 0.89 18.84
N GLN A 79 21.79 0.29 19.96
CA GLN A 79 22.58 0.98 20.99
C GLN A 79 23.95 1.46 20.47
N GLU A 80 24.55 0.76 19.50
CA GLU A 80 25.80 1.16 18.84
C GLU A 80 25.56 2.13 17.65
N ALA A 81 24.40 2.06 17.01
CA ALA A 81 24.05 2.80 15.80
C ALA A 81 23.32 4.11 16.10
N GLU A 82 22.75 4.29 17.29
CA GLU A 82 22.44 5.63 17.83
C GLU A 82 23.73 6.45 18.03
N ALA A 83 24.89 5.79 18.17
CA ALA A 83 26.20 6.43 18.18
C ALA A 83 26.81 6.60 16.77
N MET A 84 26.19 6.04 15.72
CA MET A 84 26.57 6.31 14.33
C MET A 84 25.76 7.49 13.80
N ASP A 85 26.46 8.60 13.55
CA ASP A 85 25.91 9.76 12.85
C ASP A 85 25.79 9.42 11.36
N GLY A 86 24.58 9.43 10.80
CA GLY A 86 24.35 9.04 9.40
C GLY A 86 22.87 8.79 9.07
N SER A 87 22.54 8.77 7.78
CA SER A 87 21.17 8.52 7.31
C SER A 87 20.73 7.07 7.58
N LEU A 88 19.42 6.83 7.60
CA LEU A 88 18.86 5.48 7.74
C LEU A 88 19.41 4.51 6.68
N GLU A 89 19.58 5.00 5.45
CA GLU A 89 20.08 4.23 4.31
C GLU A 89 21.54 3.82 4.51
N GLU A 90 22.40 4.73 4.97
CA GLU A 90 23.81 4.45 5.25
C GLU A 90 23.97 3.37 6.33
N ARG A 91 23.15 3.46 7.38
CA ARG A 91 23.10 2.46 8.45
C ARG A 91 22.62 1.10 7.92
N ALA A 92 21.59 1.10 7.07
CA ALA A 92 21.06 -0.12 6.48
C ALA A 92 22.08 -0.84 5.59
N VAL A 93 22.85 -0.09 4.79
CA VAL A 93 23.92 -0.64 3.93
C VAL A 93 25.04 -1.24 4.78
N ALA A 94 25.58 -0.49 5.74
CA ALA A 94 26.67 -0.97 6.59
C ALA A 94 26.30 -2.24 7.39
N ILE A 95 25.06 -2.32 7.86
CA ILE A 95 24.56 -3.48 8.59
C ILE A 95 24.26 -4.65 7.64
N GLY A 96 23.74 -4.37 6.43
CA GLY A 96 23.53 -5.36 5.39
C GLY A 96 24.82 -6.08 5.01
N GLU A 97 25.92 -5.33 4.83
CA GLU A 97 27.26 -5.90 4.57
C GLU A 97 27.75 -6.78 5.72
N ARG A 98 27.53 -6.37 6.97
CA ARG A 98 27.97 -7.13 8.15
C ARG A 98 27.16 -8.40 8.39
N LEU A 99 25.86 -8.37 8.07
CA LEU A 99 24.92 -9.45 8.38
C LEU A 99 24.60 -10.36 7.20
N ASP A 100 25.14 -10.06 6.01
CA ASP A 100 24.86 -10.72 4.73
C ASP A 100 23.37 -10.70 4.42
N ALA A 101 22.80 -9.48 4.40
CA ALA A 101 21.38 -9.24 4.25
C ALA A 101 21.11 -8.13 3.24
N ASP A 102 19.96 -8.21 2.57
CA ASP A 102 19.52 -7.17 1.64
C ASP A 102 19.28 -5.84 2.40
N PRO A 103 19.86 -4.71 1.95
CA PRO A 103 19.72 -3.43 2.64
C PRO A 103 18.26 -3.00 2.85
N ARG A 104 17.33 -3.33 1.94
CA ARG A 104 15.91 -2.97 2.10
C ARG A 104 15.26 -3.74 3.24
N GLN A 105 15.63 -5.02 3.42
CA GLN A 105 15.16 -5.81 4.56
C GLN A 105 15.71 -5.28 5.88
N VAL A 106 16.95 -4.78 5.87
CA VAL A 106 17.56 -4.16 7.04
C VAL A 106 16.86 -2.85 7.38
N GLU A 107 16.61 -2.00 6.39
CA GLU A 107 15.88 -0.74 6.53
C GLU A 107 14.46 -0.95 7.10
N GLU A 108 13.72 -1.94 6.60
CA GLU A 108 12.40 -2.31 7.11
C GLU A 108 12.46 -2.64 8.61
N ILE A 109 13.46 -3.42 9.02
CA ILE A 109 13.60 -3.82 10.43
C ILE A 109 14.08 -2.66 11.30
N ILE A 110 15.02 -1.83 10.83
CA ILE A 110 15.46 -0.64 11.59
C ILE A 110 14.27 0.30 11.80
N THR A 111 13.50 0.58 10.75
CA THR A 111 12.32 1.44 10.81
C THR A 111 11.34 0.93 11.87
N ARG A 112 11.07 -0.37 11.89
CA ARG A 112 10.16 -0.99 12.88
C ARG A 112 10.72 -1.05 14.31
N LEU A 113 12.05 -1.13 14.47
CA LEU A 113 12.68 -1.08 15.79
C LEU A 113 12.71 0.36 16.35
N SER A 114 12.85 1.36 15.46
CA SER A 114 12.90 2.77 15.81
C SER A 114 11.53 3.39 16.07
N TYR A 115 10.52 3.01 15.30
CA TYR A 115 9.15 3.51 15.44
C TYR A 115 8.25 2.44 16.04
N ARG A 116 7.78 2.68 17.27
CA ARG A 116 6.78 1.82 17.91
C ARG A 116 5.37 2.17 17.42
N ASP A 117 4.47 1.20 17.54
CA ASP A 117 3.04 1.42 17.32
C ASP A 117 2.55 2.50 18.31
N GLN A 118 1.92 3.55 17.77
CA GLN A 118 1.35 4.65 18.55
C GLN A 118 -0.17 4.52 18.57
N SER A 119 -0.78 4.82 19.72
CA SER A 119 -2.22 4.90 19.80
C SER A 119 -2.70 6.16 19.08
N LEU A 120 -3.72 6.01 18.23
CA LEU A 120 -4.38 7.15 17.58
C LEU A 120 -5.15 8.02 18.58
N ASP A 121 -5.53 7.43 19.72
CA ASP A 121 -6.19 8.13 20.83
C ASP A 121 -5.20 8.86 21.76
N THR A 122 -3.90 8.81 21.46
CA THR A 122 -2.91 9.56 22.25
C THR A 122 -3.21 11.06 22.12
N PRO A 123 -3.42 11.78 23.23
CA PRO A 123 -3.72 13.21 23.19
C PRO A 123 -2.52 13.98 22.61
N MET A 124 -2.81 14.95 21.77
CA MET A 124 -1.81 15.83 21.18
C MET A 124 -1.69 17.12 22.02
N GLY A 125 -0.52 17.34 22.62
CA GLY A 125 -0.24 18.52 23.46
C GLY A 125 -0.57 18.31 24.95
N GLU A 126 -0.14 19.24 25.80
CA GLU A 126 -0.28 19.13 27.27
C GLU A 126 -1.74 19.32 27.76
N ASP A 127 -2.57 20.05 27.01
CA ASP A 127 -3.97 20.40 27.35
C ASP A 127 -4.99 19.88 26.32
N GLY A 128 -4.59 18.97 25.42
CA GLY A 128 -5.36 18.66 24.20
C GLY A 128 -6.45 17.62 24.38
N ASP A 129 -7.71 18.04 24.20
CA ASP A 129 -8.86 17.16 23.89
C ASP A 129 -8.75 16.49 22.49
N ALA A 130 -7.78 16.94 21.67
CA ALA A 130 -7.55 16.43 20.33
C ALA A 130 -6.55 15.28 20.32
N SER A 131 -6.87 14.25 19.56
CA SER A 131 -6.09 13.02 19.36
C SER A 131 -5.48 12.99 17.96
N PHE A 132 -4.54 12.07 17.70
CA PHE A 132 -4.02 11.85 16.34
C PHE A 132 -5.14 11.48 15.36
N LEU A 133 -6.19 10.81 15.84
CA LEU A 133 -7.34 10.39 15.03
C LEU A 133 -8.06 11.59 14.41
N ASP A 134 -8.15 12.72 15.12
CA ASP A 134 -8.90 13.92 14.68
C ASP A 134 -8.25 14.63 13.49
N PHE A 135 -6.98 14.34 13.20
CA PHE A 135 -6.23 14.92 12.09
C PHE A 135 -6.12 13.98 10.88
N LEU A 136 -6.61 12.75 10.97
CA LEU A 136 -6.62 11.82 9.84
C LEU A 136 -7.72 12.23 8.86
N SER A 137 -7.32 12.60 7.64
CA SER A 137 -8.27 12.88 6.57
C SER A 137 -8.92 11.59 6.06
N ASP A 138 -10.23 11.66 5.79
CA ASP A 138 -10.91 10.59 5.07
C ASP A 138 -10.50 10.64 3.59
N SER A 139 -10.18 9.47 3.03
CA SER A 139 -9.81 9.30 1.62
C SER A 139 -10.99 8.93 0.74
N HIS A 140 -12.18 8.74 1.31
CA HIS A 140 -13.39 8.47 0.55
C HIS A 140 -13.86 9.70 -0.22
N ALA A 141 -14.49 9.45 -1.37
CA ALA A 141 -15.12 10.47 -2.18
C ALA A 141 -16.11 11.29 -1.34
N GLY A 142 -15.91 12.61 -1.35
CA GLY A 142 -16.74 13.55 -0.63
C GLY A 142 -18.17 13.61 -1.19
N PRO A 143 -19.07 14.32 -0.51
CA PRO A 143 -20.43 14.52 -1.01
C PRO A 143 -20.45 15.17 -2.41
N GLU A 144 -19.55 16.12 -2.65
CA GLU A 144 -19.37 16.79 -3.93
C GLU A 144 -18.91 15.83 -5.04
N ASP A 145 -17.88 15.02 -4.79
CA ASP A 145 -17.38 14.02 -5.74
C ASP A 145 -18.48 13.04 -6.15
N ARG A 146 -19.31 12.61 -5.19
CA ARG A 146 -20.42 11.69 -5.44
C ARG A 146 -21.49 12.31 -6.32
N VAL A 147 -21.83 13.58 -6.10
CA VAL A 147 -22.79 14.32 -6.93
C VAL A 147 -22.23 14.54 -8.34
N ILE A 148 -20.95 14.92 -8.44
CA ILE A 148 -20.26 15.08 -9.70
C ILE A 148 -20.30 13.78 -10.49
N GLU A 149 -19.96 12.64 -9.89
CA GLU A 149 -19.96 11.36 -10.61
C GLU A 149 -21.37 10.94 -11.06
N GLN A 150 -22.39 11.18 -10.24
CA GLN A 150 -23.79 10.94 -10.63
C GLN A 150 -24.23 11.82 -11.80
N GLN A 151 -23.82 13.10 -11.81
CA GLN A 151 -24.18 14.05 -12.87
C GLN A 151 -23.30 13.90 -14.12
N ARG A 152 -22.10 13.32 -13.99
CA ARG A 152 -21.12 13.19 -15.07
C ARG A 152 -21.68 12.45 -16.26
N GLN A 153 -22.41 11.34 -16.04
CA GLN A 153 -23.00 10.57 -17.14
C GLN A 153 -24.04 11.38 -17.91
N GLY A 154 -24.97 12.04 -17.22
CA GLY A 154 -26.00 12.87 -17.86
C GLY A 154 -25.41 14.09 -18.58
N TYR A 155 -24.38 14.70 -17.99
CA TYR A 155 -23.64 15.79 -18.60
C TYR A 155 -22.93 15.35 -19.88
N VAL A 156 -22.15 14.26 -19.83
CA VAL A 156 -21.45 13.70 -21.00
C VAL A 156 -22.43 13.34 -22.10
N GLN A 157 -23.54 12.69 -21.77
CA GLN A 157 -24.57 12.37 -22.76
C GLN A 157 -25.12 13.64 -23.43
N THR A 158 -25.44 14.66 -22.64
CA THR A 158 -25.93 15.94 -23.16
C THR A 158 -24.92 16.62 -24.09
N GLN A 159 -23.64 16.62 -23.73
CA GLN A 159 -22.59 17.20 -24.58
C GLN A 159 -22.38 16.43 -25.88
N ILE A 160 -22.45 15.10 -25.83
CA ILE A 160 -22.39 14.26 -27.04
C ILE A 160 -23.58 14.56 -27.95
N GLU A 161 -24.79 14.69 -27.41
CA GLU A 161 -25.99 15.02 -28.18
C GLU A 161 -25.90 16.40 -28.85
N LEU A 162 -25.43 17.42 -28.11
CA LEU A 162 -25.17 18.75 -28.66
C LEU A 162 -24.10 18.73 -29.76
N ALA A 163 -23.01 18.00 -29.56
CA ALA A 163 -21.96 17.84 -30.57
C ALA A 163 -22.49 17.15 -31.84
N LEU A 164 -23.32 16.11 -31.71
CA LEU A 164 -23.98 15.44 -32.82
C LEU A 164 -25.02 16.32 -33.54
N ALA A 165 -25.65 17.27 -32.84
CA ALA A 165 -26.60 18.21 -33.43
C ALA A 165 -25.93 19.18 -34.42
N SER A 166 -24.64 19.51 -34.22
CA SER A 166 -23.85 20.34 -35.13
C SER A 166 -23.48 19.66 -36.46
N LEU A 167 -23.66 18.34 -36.55
CA LEU A 167 -23.39 17.54 -37.73
C LEU A 167 -24.61 17.46 -38.64
N ASN A 168 -24.35 17.43 -39.96
CA ASN A 168 -25.39 17.15 -40.96
C ASN A 168 -25.91 15.71 -40.82
N GLU A 169 -27.10 15.41 -41.31
CA GLU A 169 -27.76 14.10 -41.16
C GLU A 169 -26.87 12.92 -41.58
N ARG A 170 -26.18 13.05 -42.73
CA ARG A 170 -25.22 12.07 -43.24
C ARG A 170 -23.98 11.92 -42.36
N GLU A 171 -23.47 13.03 -41.83
CA GLU A 171 -22.30 13.04 -40.93
C GLU A 171 -22.64 12.40 -39.58
N ARG A 172 -23.84 12.66 -39.07
CA ARG A 172 -24.37 12.10 -37.82
C ARG A 172 -24.57 10.59 -37.91
N ASP A 173 -25.11 10.09 -39.03
CA ASP A 173 -25.29 8.64 -39.23
C ASP A 173 -23.95 7.91 -39.36
N ILE A 174 -22.97 8.49 -40.05
CA ILE A 174 -21.60 7.96 -40.12
C ILE A 174 -20.94 7.98 -38.73
N ALA A 175 -21.14 9.04 -37.93
CA ALA A 175 -20.64 9.13 -36.57
C ALA A 175 -21.25 8.04 -35.67
N ARG A 176 -22.58 7.87 -35.70
CA ARG A 176 -23.28 6.87 -34.89
C ARG A 176 -22.90 5.44 -35.30
N SER A 177 -22.92 5.13 -36.58
CA SER A 177 -22.71 3.76 -37.09
C SER A 177 -21.26 3.27 -36.99
N ARG A 178 -20.28 4.17 -36.83
CA ARG A 178 -18.85 3.80 -36.88
C ARG A 178 -18.02 4.28 -35.70
N LEU A 179 -18.36 5.41 -35.06
CA LEU A 179 -17.61 5.95 -33.92
C LEU A 179 -18.25 5.62 -32.57
N MET A 180 -19.57 5.38 -32.54
CA MET A 180 -20.35 5.22 -31.30
C MET A 180 -21.09 3.88 -31.20
N ALA A 181 -21.03 3.04 -32.25
CA ALA A 181 -21.63 1.73 -32.25
C ALA A 181 -20.65 0.69 -31.66
N ASP A 182 -21.19 -0.27 -30.90
CA ASP A 182 -20.41 -1.40 -30.38
C ASP A 182 -19.85 -2.27 -31.53
N GLU A 183 -20.61 -2.37 -32.63
CA GLU A 183 -20.20 -3.02 -33.88
C GLU A 183 -20.07 -1.98 -35.01
N PRO A 184 -18.86 -1.44 -35.27
CA PRO A 184 -18.69 -0.35 -36.21
C PRO A 184 -18.80 -0.81 -37.67
N SER A 185 -19.65 -0.17 -38.46
CA SER A 185 -19.81 -0.47 -39.90
C SER A 185 -18.53 -0.18 -40.70
N THR A 186 -18.27 -0.99 -41.72
CA THR A 186 -17.08 -0.82 -42.58
C THR A 186 -17.23 0.38 -43.52
N LEU A 187 -16.09 0.92 -44.02
CA LEU A 187 -16.12 2.04 -44.98
C LEU A 187 -16.78 1.62 -46.31
N GLU A 188 -16.74 0.34 -46.64
CA GLU A 188 -17.33 -0.22 -47.86
C GLU A 188 -18.85 -0.31 -47.73
N GLU A 189 -19.38 -0.78 -46.61
CA GLU A 189 -20.83 -0.80 -46.33
C GLU A 189 -21.43 0.61 -46.36
N LEU A 190 -20.77 1.58 -45.72
CA LEU A 190 -21.20 2.97 -45.74
C LEU A 190 -21.05 3.62 -47.12
N GLY A 191 -20.02 3.22 -47.88
CA GLY A 191 -19.84 3.63 -49.27
C GLY A 191 -21.00 3.16 -50.15
N LEU A 192 -21.40 1.90 -50.00
CA LEU A 192 -22.55 1.31 -50.68
C LEU A 192 -23.88 1.97 -50.26
N LYS A 193 -24.11 2.16 -48.96
CA LYS A 193 -25.33 2.80 -48.42
C LYS A 193 -25.57 4.21 -48.98
N TYR A 194 -24.49 4.95 -49.19
CA TYR A 194 -24.56 6.36 -49.61
C TYR A 194 -24.14 6.61 -51.07
N GLY A 195 -23.89 5.56 -51.85
CA GLY A 195 -23.47 5.67 -53.24
C GLY A 195 -22.18 6.47 -53.46
N ILE A 196 -21.22 6.37 -52.54
CA ILE A 196 -19.92 7.08 -52.63
C ILE A 196 -18.73 6.13 -52.47
N SER A 197 -17.56 6.58 -52.92
CA SER A 197 -16.33 5.81 -52.76
C SER A 197 -15.93 5.66 -51.30
N LYS A 198 -15.23 4.57 -51.00
CA LYS A 198 -14.62 4.28 -49.69
C LYS A 198 -13.78 5.45 -49.16
N GLU A 199 -12.98 6.07 -50.04
CA GLU A 199 -12.14 7.22 -49.66
C GLU A 199 -12.98 8.46 -49.32
N ARG A 200 -14.13 8.65 -49.98
CA ARG A 200 -15.02 9.77 -49.65
C ARG A 200 -15.65 9.59 -48.27
N VAL A 201 -16.01 8.36 -47.88
CA VAL A 201 -16.49 8.06 -46.51
C VAL A 201 -15.38 8.35 -45.49
N ARG A 202 -14.13 7.96 -45.80
CA ARG A 202 -12.96 8.24 -44.94
C ARG A 202 -12.73 9.73 -44.72
N GLN A 203 -12.86 10.55 -45.78
CA GLN A 203 -12.75 12.01 -45.67
C GLN A 203 -13.84 12.60 -44.76
N ILE A 204 -15.08 12.12 -44.90
CA ILE A 204 -16.19 12.55 -44.04
C ILE A 204 -15.94 12.16 -42.59
N GLU A 205 -15.44 10.93 -42.32
CA GLU A 205 -15.09 10.49 -40.97
C GLU A 205 -14.04 11.40 -40.32
N VAL A 206 -12.98 11.75 -41.04
CA VAL A 206 -11.93 12.66 -40.53
C VAL A 206 -12.50 14.05 -40.23
N SER A 207 -13.36 14.58 -41.11
CA SER A 207 -14.02 15.87 -40.90
C SER A 207 -14.95 15.84 -39.69
N VAL A 208 -15.73 14.76 -39.52
CA VAL A 208 -16.60 14.54 -38.37
C VAL A 208 -15.81 14.49 -37.06
N LYS A 209 -14.68 13.75 -37.01
CA LYS A 209 -13.81 13.72 -35.83
C LYS A 209 -13.30 15.11 -35.44
N LEU A 210 -12.90 15.92 -36.42
CA LEU A 210 -12.45 17.30 -36.18
C LEU A 210 -13.58 18.20 -35.65
N LYS A 211 -14.79 18.10 -36.24
CA LYS A 211 -15.97 18.85 -35.79
C LYS A 211 -16.39 18.46 -34.38
N LEU A 212 -16.47 17.16 -34.08
CA LEU A 212 -16.80 16.64 -32.75
C LEU A 212 -15.75 17.07 -31.72
N LYS A 213 -14.46 16.97 -32.04
CA LYS A 213 -13.38 17.44 -31.15
C LYS A 213 -13.52 18.92 -30.84
N LYS A 214 -13.84 19.76 -31.83
CA LYS A 214 -14.03 21.21 -31.62
C LYS A 214 -15.28 21.52 -30.78
N ALA A 215 -16.38 20.82 -31.03
CA ALA A 215 -17.62 21.01 -30.28
C ALA A 215 -17.44 20.61 -28.80
N LEU A 216 -16.75 19.51 -28.55
CA LEU A 216 -16.47 19.04 -27.18
C LEU A 216 -15.40 19.91 -26.49
N ALA A 217 -14.33 20.29 -27.17
CA ALA A 217 -13.25 21.11 -26.58
C ALA A 217 -13.71 22.52 -26.18
N GLY A 218 -14.56 23.16 -26.97
CA GLY A 218 -15.12 24.49 -26.63
C GLY A 218 -16.05 24.50 -25.42
N GLN A 219 -16.41 23.33 -24.88
CA GLN A 219 -17.26 23.19 -23.69
C GLN A 219 -16.48 22.71 -22.46
N VAL A 220 -15.26 22.18 -22.64
CA VAL A 220 -14.37 21.76 -21.52
C VAL A 220 -13.65 22.96 -20.90
N GLU A 221 -13.32 24.00 -21.68
CA GLU A 221 -12.65 25.23 -21.18
C GLU A 221 -13.49 26.04 -20.16
N ILE A 222 -14.78 25.72 -19.99
CA ILE A 222 -15.67 26.38 -19.02
C ILE A 222 -15.44 25.86 -17.57
N PHE A 223 -14.69 24.76 -17.40
CA PHE A 223 -14.51 24.09 -16.10
C PHE A 223 -13.07 24.09 -15.55
N GLU A 224 -12.12 24.79 -16.18
CA GLU A 224 -10.77 25.02 -15.62
C GLU A 224 -10.63 26.35 -14.84
N GLY A 225 -11.76 26.95 -14.43
CA GLY A 225 -11.82 28.21 -13.66
C GLY A 225 -12.39 28.03 -12.27
#